data_AF-A0A820N4X3-F1
#
_entry.id   AF-A0A820N4X3-F1
#
_cell.length_a   1.000
_cell.length_b   1.000
_cell.length_c   1.000
_cell.angle_alpha   90.00
_cell.angle_beta   90.00
_cell.angle_gamma   90.00
#
_symmetry.space_group_name_H-M   'P 1'
#
loop_
_entity.id
_entity.type
_entity.pdbx_description
1 polymer ?
#
loop_
_entity_poly.entity_id
_entity_poly.type
_entity_poly.pdbx_seq_one_letter_code
_entity_poly.pdbx_strand_id
1 'polypeptide(L)'
;YPVQVYHPNVSTELSFYTFLHFIYAVIQFSAVLKDSRNYSVLSLLLYSIILLFTLTTFGAIFDQKKYALNLERIRLISMLILPQFTAMKSLFLFQSHLIIQIFIILSFLATFFITPIAPAEKDVSIKNK
;
A
#
# COMPACT_ATOMS: atom_id res chain seq x y z
N TYR A 1 2.30 1.17 -19.75
CA TYR A 1 3.71 1.53 -19.47
C TYR A 1 4.55 0.26 -19.52
N PRO A 2 5.65 0.20 -20.27
CA PRO A 2 6.49 -0.99 -20.31
C PRO A 2 7.15 -1.22 -18.95
N VAL A 3 7.30 -2.49 -18.56
CA VAL A 3 7.99 -2.90 -17.33
C VAL A 3 9.44 -2.43 -17.43
N GLN A 4 9.77 -1.36 -16.72
CA GLN A 4 11.13 -0.88 -16.57
C GLN A 4 11.84 -1.83 -15.60
N VAL A 5 12.68 -2.70 -16.13
CA VAL A 5 13.74 -3.49 -15.45
C VAL A 5 13.32 -4.15 -14.13
N TYR A 6 13.13 -5.47 -14.15
CA TYR A 6 13.00 -6.26 -12.92
C TYR A 6 14.32 -6.18 -12.13
N HIS A 7 14.28 -5.59 -10.94
CA HIS A 7 15.41 -5.57 -10.02
C HIS A 7 15.30 -6.80 -9.09
N PRO A 8 16.03 -7.90 -9.35
CA PRO A 8 15.88 -9.14 -8.58
C PRO A 8 16.33 -9.01 -7.11
N ASN A 9 17.10 -7.96 -6.80
CA ASN A 9 17.63 -7.71 -5.46
C ASN A 9 16.78 -6.66 -4.75
N VAL A 10 15.62 -7.08 -4.28
CA VAL A 10 14.82 -6.32 -3.30
C VAL A 10 15.45 -6.59 -1.93
N SER A 11 15.67 -5.56 -1.10
CA SER A 11 16.22 -5.79 0.24
C SER A 11 15.29 -6.67 1.08
N THR A 12 15.84 -7.40 2.05
CA THR A 12 15.06 -8.31 2.91
C THR A 12 13.98 -7.55 3.67
N GLU A 13 14.28 -6.33 4.11
CA GLU A 13 13.36 -5.44 4.82
C GLU A 13 12.19 -5.04 3.94
N LEU A 14 12.47 -4.66 2.68
CA LEU A 14 11.46 -4.27 1.71
C LEU A 14 10.61 -5.47 1.28
N SER A 15 11.20 -6.65 1.19
CA SER A 15 10.50 -7.92 0.93
C SER A 15 9.56 -8.28 2.08
N PHE A 16 10.01 -8.15 3.33
CA PHE A 16 9.18 -8.37 4.51
C PHE A 16 8.04 -7.35 4.60
N TYR A 17 8.33 -6.07 4.33
CA TYR A 17 7.33 -5.03 4.33
C TYR A 17 6.25 -5.25 3.25
N THR A 18 6.66 -5.57 2.03
CA THR A 18 5.73 -5.86 0.92
C THR A 18 4.88 -7.09 1.21
N PHE A 19 5.44 -8.12 1.85
CA PHE A 19 4.67 -9.27 2.35
C PHE A 19 3.60 -8.84 3.37
N LEU A 20 3.96 -8.04 4.38
CA LEU A 20 3.00 -7.50 5.36
C LEU A 20 1.89 -6.70 4.68
N HIS A 21 2.23 -5.93 3.64
CA HIS A 21 1.28 -5.15 2.85
C HIS A 21 0.25 -6.02 2.13
N PHE A 22 0.71 -7.13 1.56
CA PHE A 22 -0.18 -8.10 0.92
C PHE A 22 -1.10 -8.80 1.94
N ILE A 23 -0.54 -9.26 3.06
CA ILE A 23 -1.31 -9.90 4.14
C ILE A 23 -2.38 -8.94 4.68
N TYR A 24 -2.02 -7.67 4.90
CA TYR A 24 -2.97 -6.65 5.32
C TYR A 24 -4.14 -6.51 4.33
N ALA A 25 -3.86 -6.43 3.03
CA ALA A 25 -4.89 -6.31 2.00
C ALA A 25 -5.83 -7.53 2.01
N VAL A 26 -5.30 -8.74 2.16
CA VAL A 26 -6.10 -9.98 2.24
C VAL A 26 -6.98 -10.01 3.48
N ILE A 27 -6.44 -9.65 4.65
CA ILE A 27 -7.19 -9.58 5.91
C ILE A 27 -8.33 -8.58 5.78
N GLN A 28 -8.05 -7.39 5.25
CA GLN A 28 -9.08 -6.36 5.13
C GLN A 28 -10.15 -6.69 4.10
N PHE A 29 -9.77 -7.25 2.96
CA PHE A 29 -10.74 -7.73 1.99
C PHE A 29 -11.65 -8.80 2.60
N SER A 30 -11.08 -9.75 3.33
CA SER A 30 -11.84 -10.81 4.01
C SER A 30 -12.79 -10.24 5.07
N ALA A 31 -12.34 -9.23 5.81
CA ALA A 31 -13.16 -8.57 6.83
C ALA A 31 -14.35 -7.82 6.21
N VAL A 32 -14.11 -7.06 5.14
CA VAL A 32 -15.16 -6.34 4.40
C VAL A 32 -16.16 -7.31 3.79
N LEU A 33 -15.71 -8.44 3.21
CA LEU A 33 -16.62 -9.44 2.65
C LEU A 33 -17.52 -10.07 3.71
N LYS A 34 -16.95 -10.43 4.86
CA LYS A 34 -17.67 -11.07 5.96
C LYS A 34 -18.77 -10.18 6.54
N ASP A 35 -18.50 -8.88 6.65
CA ASP A 35 -19.43 -7.90 7.23
C ASP A 35 -20.13 -7.03 6.16
N SER A 36 -20.04 -7.42 4.89
CA SER A 36 -20.48 -6.62 3.72
C SER A 36 -21.92 -6.11 3.82
N ARG A 37 -22.82 -6.92 4.40
CA ARG A 37 -24.24 -6.60 4.56
C ARG A 37 -24.50 -5.45 5.55
N ASN A 38 -23.56 -5.18 6.45
CA ASN A 38 -23.68 -4.14 7.47
C ASN A 38 -23.06 -2.80 7.03
N TYR A 39 -22.42 -2.76 5.86
CA TYR A 39 -21.89 -1.53 5.29
C TYR A 39 -22.87 -0.89 4.32
N SER A 40 -22.88 0.44 4.30
CA SER A 40 -23.52 1.18 3.21
C SER A 40 -22.77 0.91 1.89
N VAL A 41 -23.47 1.04 0.76
CA VAL A 41 -22.86 0.95 -0.59
C VAL A 41 -21.68 1.92 -0.73
N LEU A 42 -21.82 3.14 -0.19
CA LEU A 42 -20.76 4.14 -0.21
C LEU A 42 -19.53 3.67 0.60
N SER A 43 -19.73 3.09 1.78
CA SER A 43 -18.64 2.56 2.59
C SER A 43 -17.93 1.41 1.87
N LEU A 44 -18.67 0.48 1.25
CA LEU A 44 -18.10 -0.61 0.45
C LEU A 44 -17.26 -0.10 -0.72
N LEU A 45 -17.74 0.93 -1.43
CA LEU A 45 -16.99 1.58 -2.51
C LEU A 45 -15.69 2.20 -1.98
N LEU A 46 -15.74 2.95 -0.89
CA LEU A 46 -14.55 3.57 -0.29
C LEU A 46 -13.52 2.53 0.18
N TYR A 47 -13.97 1.44 0.82
CA TYR A 47 -13.08 0.33 1.20
C TYR A 47 -12.45 -0.34 -0.03
N SER A 48 -13.25 -0.56 -1.09
CA SER A 48 -12.75 -1.16 -2.33
C SER A 48 -11.70 -0.28 -3.00
N ILE A 49 -11.92 1.03 -3.05
CA ILE A 49 -10.97 2.00 -3.57
C ILE A 49 -9.66 1.96 -2.77
N ILE A 50 -9.74 1.93 -1.43
CA ILE A 50 -8.54 1.88 -0.58
C ILE A 50 -7.80 0.56 -0.68
N LEU A 51 -8.50 -0.56 -0.84
CA LEU A 51 -7.87 -1.86 -1.08
C LEU A 51 -7.13 -1.87 -2.43
N LEU A 52 -7.76 -1.37 -3.49
CA LEU A 52 -7.12 -1.22 -4.80
C LEU A 52 -5.91 -0.28 -4.74
N PHE A 53 -6.05 0.82 -3.99
CA PHE A 53 -4.96 1.77 -3.80
C PHE A 53 -3.80 1.15 -3.02
N THR A 54 -4.10 0.35 -2.00
CA THR A 54 -3.10 -0.41 -1.22
C THR A 54 -2.34 -1.39 -2.12
N LEU A 55 -3.03 -2.13 -2.98
CA LEU A 55 -2.39 -3.04 -3.95
C LEU A 55 -1.56 -2.29 -5.00
N THR A 56 -2.03 -1.12 -5.44
CA THR A 56 -1.29 -0.27 -6.39
C THR A 56 0.00 0.25 -5.76
N THR A 57 -0.07 0.71 -4.52
CA THR A 57 1.08 1.19 -3.76
C THR A 57 2.06 0.05 -3.46
N PHE A 58 1.56 -1.15 -3.12
CA PHE A 58 2.38 -2.36 -3.02
C PHE A 58 3.18 -2.61 -4.30
N GLY A 59 2.53 -2.61 -5.47
CA GLY A 59 3.20 -2.84 -6.75
C GLY A 59 4.25 -1.77 -7.03
N ALA A 60 3.94 -0.50 -6.75
CA ALA A 60 4.89 0.60 -6.93
C ALA A 60 6.11 0.49 -6.01
N ILE A 61 5.93 0.06 -4.76
CA ILE A 61 7.00 -0.14 -3.77
C ILE A 61 7.87 -1.34 -4.15
N PHE A 62 7.25 -2.46 -4.52
CA PHE A 62 7.96 -3.67 -4.95
C PHE A 62 8.80 -3.42 -6.21
N ASP A 63 8.24 -2.69 -7.18
CA ASP A 63 8.93 -2.24 -8.40
C ASP A 63 9.91 -1.07 -8.16
N GLN A 64 10.01 -0.57 -6.92
CA GLN A 64 10.86 0.55 -6.52
C GLN A 64 10.69 1.80 -7.40
N LYS A 65 9.44 2.09 -7.80
CA LYS A 65 9.13 3.27 -8.64
C LYS A 65 9.47 4.55 -7.89
N LYS A 66 9.92 5.59 -8.61
CA LYS A 66 10.25 6.90 -8.02
C LYS A 66 9.13 7.52 -7.19
N TYR A 67 7.88 7.28 -7.59
CA TYR A 67 6.69 7.83 -6.94
C TYR A 67 6.13 6.92 -5.82
N ALA A 68 6.73 5.75 -5.58
CA ALA A 68 6.23 4.77 -4.61
C ALA A 68 6.08 5.37 -3.19
N LEU A 69 7.07 6.14 -2.76
CA LEU A 69 7.05 6.79 -1.45
C LEU A 69 5.96 7.86 -1.34
N ASN A 70 5.67 8.59 -2.43
CA ASN A 70 4.56 9.55 -2.45
C ASN A 70 3.20 8.83 -2.40
N LEU A 71 3.03 7.73 -3.14
CA LEU A 71 1.82 6.91 -3.05
C LEU A 71 1.61 6.34 -1.65
N GLU A 72 2.69 5.90 -1.01
CA GLU A 72 2.65 5.38 0.36
C GLU A 72 2.21 6.42 1.37
N ARG A 73 2.73 7.66 1.27
CA ARG A 73 2.28 8.78 2.11
C ARG A 73 0.80 9.09 1.92
N ILE A 74 0.33 9.15 0.68
CA ILE A 74 -1.09 9.41 0.38
C ILE A 74 -1.94 8.26 0.95
N ARG A 75 -1.51 7.01 0.80
CA ARG A 75 -2.21 5.84 1.33
C ARG A 75 -2.33 5.87 2.84
N LEU A 76 -1.25 6.23 3.55
CA LEU A 76 -1.26 6.43 5.00
C LEU A 76 -2.28 7.49 5.42
N ILE A 77 -2.30 8.64 4.73
CA ILE A 77 -3.28 9.71 4.99
C ILE A 77 -4.70 9.20 4.74
N SER A 78 -4.95 8.52 3.62
CA SER A 78 -6.27 7.94 3.31
C SER A 78 -6.74 6.95 4.38
N MET A 79 -5.83 6.13 4.92
CA MET A 79 -6.16 5.17 5.98
C MET A 79 -6.47 5.82 7.33
N LEU A 80 -5.87 6.98 7.64
CA LEU A 80 -6.21 7.75 8.84
C LEU A 80 -7.60 8.40 8.73
N ILE A 81 -7.96 8.82 7.51
CA ILE A 81 -9.19 9.57 7.24
C ILE A 81 -10.39 8.63 7.08
N LEU A 82 -10.24 7.50 6.39
CA LEU A 82 -11.35 6.58 6.07
C LEU A 82 -12.21 6.15 7.27
N PRO A 83 -11.63 5.82 8.45
CA PRO A 83 -12.41 5.51 9.65
C PRO A 83 -13.42 6.60 10.06
N GLN A 84 -13.12 7.87 9.78
CA GLN A 84 -13.99 9.00 10.15
C GLN A 84 -15.26 9.07 9.29
N PHE A 85 -15.20 8.54 8.06
CA PHE A 85 -16.30 8.58 7.09
C PHE A 85 -17.11 7.28 7.04
N THR A 86 -16.63 6.24 7.72
CA THR A 86 -17.28 4.93 7.76
C THR A 86 -17.85 4.72 9.16
N ALA A 87 -19.18 4.75 9.30
CA ALA A 87 -19.83 4.55 10.59
C ALA A 87 -19.57 3.11 11.08
N MET A 88 -18.56 2.93 11.93
CA MET A 88 -18.21 1.62 12.45
C MET A 88 -19.12 1.24 13.61
N LYS A 89 -19.93 0.19 13.43
CA LYS A 89 -20.93 -0.23 14.43
C LYS A 89 -20.69 -1.62 15.03
N SER A 90 -19.65 -2.35 14.66
CA SER A 90 -19.42 -3.75 15.09
C SER A 90 -18.12 -3.95 15.88
N LEU A 91 -18.10 -4.96 16.77
CA LEU A 91 -16.90 -5.32 17.57
C LEU A 91 -15.79 -5.92 16.68
N PHE A 92 -16.17 -6.51 15.54
CA PHE A 92 -15.25 -6.97 14.51
C PHE A 92 -14.55 -5.80 13.80
N LEU A 93 -15.24 -4.66 13.66
CA LEU A 93 -14.65 -3.43 13.16
C LEU A 93 -13.61 -2.85 14.12
N PHE A 94 -13.77 -3.02 15.44
CA PHE A 94 -12.74 -2.60 16.42
C PHE A 94 -11.44 -3.40 16.27
N GLN A 95 -11.52 -4.72 16.06
CA GLN A 95 -10.34 -5.54 15.77
C GLN A 95 -9.67 -5.12 14.45
N SER A 96 -10.47 -4.86 13.41
CA SER A 96 -9.95 -4.32 12.14
C SER A 96 -9.27 -2.96 12.33
N HIS A 97 -9.76 -2.13 13.24
CA HIS A 97 -9.20 -0.81 13.53
C HIS A 97 -7.82 -0.90 14.21
N LEU A 98 -7.63 -1.82 15.16
CA LEU A 98 -6.31 -2.06 15.75
C LEU A 98 -5.30 -2.56 14.70
N ILE A 99 -5.74 -3.47 13.82
CA ILE A 99 -4.90 -3.96 12.72
C ILE A 99 -4.54 -2.81 11.76
N ILE A 100 -5.49 -1.93 11.44
CA ILE A 100 -5.23 -0.71 10.65
C ILE A 100 -4.19 0.17 11.34
N GLN A 101 -4.32 0.44 12.64
CA GLN A 101 -3.40 1.30 13.37
C GLN A 101 -1.98 0.72 13.43
N ILE A 102 -1.85 -0.57 13.75
CA ILE A 102 -0.56 -1.27 13.74
C ILE A 102 0.05 -1.18 12.35
N PHE A 103 -0.74 -1.41 11.31
CA PHE A 103 -0.27 -1.35 9.93
C PHE A 103 0.17 0.06 9.52
N ILE A 104 -0.55 1.11 9.94
CA ILE A 104 -0.14 2.51 9.72
C ILE A 104 1.22 2.80 10.35
N ILE A 105 1.45 2.34 11.59
CA ILE A 105 2.74 2.54 12.28
C ILE A 105 3.87 1.80 11.54
N LEU A 106 3.64 0.54 11.16
CA LEU A 106 4.61 -0.25 10.40
C LEU A 106 4.91 0.38 9.04
N SER A 107 3.90 0.88 8.36
CA SER A 107 4.02 1.58 7.08
C SER A 107 4.76 2.91 7.22
N PHE A 108 4.53 3.66 8.29
CA PHE A 108 5.29 4.88 8.58
C PHE A 108 6.76 4.56 8.82
N LEU A 109 7.06 3.54 9.63
CA LEU A 109 8.43 3.06 9.85
C LEU A 109 9.08 2.56 8.56
N ALA A 110 8.32 1.88 7.70
CA ALA A 110 8.80 1.39 6.42
C ALA A 110 9.22 2.53 5.48
N THR A 111 8.63 3.73 5.59
CA THR A 111 9.01 4.86 4.74
C THR A 111 10.47 5.30 4.90
N PHE A 112 11.13 4.97 6.02
CA PHE A 112 12.57 5.22 6.22
C PHE A 112 13.46 4.24 5.45
N PHE A 113 12.93 3.08 5.06
CA PHE A 113 13.65 2.03 4.34
C PHE A 113 13.29 1.95 2.86
N ILE A 114 12.18 2.59 2.46
CA ILE A 114 11.80 2.74 1.04
C ILE A 114 12.70 3.82 0.42
N THR A 115 13.90 3.44 0.02
CA THR A 115 14.77 4.30 -0.79
C THR A 115 14.36 4.15 -2.26
N PRO A 116 13.86 5.21 -2.92
CA PRO A 116 13.67 5.14 -4.36
C PRO A 116 15.04 4.96 -5.01
N ILE A 117 15.22 3.87 -5.77
CA ILE A 117 16.38 3.75 -6.65
C ILE A 117 16.25 4.89 -7.67
N ALA A 118 17.17 5.87 -7.58
CA ALA A 118 17.38 6.80 -8.68
C ALA A 118 17.63 5.95 -9.92
N PRO A 119 16.96 6.22 -11.06
CA PRO A 119 17.21 5.43 -12.24
C PRO A 119 18.72 5.49 -12.47
N ALA A 120 19.35 4.36 -12.76
CA ALA A 120 20.66 4.40 -13.40
C ALA A 120 20.46 5.35 -14.58
N GLU A 121 21.03 6.55 -14.46
CA GLU A 121 21.15 7.49 -15.55
C GLU A 121 21.74 6.64 -16.65
N LYS A 122 20.94 6.33 -17.66
CA LYS A 122 21.49 5.66 -18.81
C LYS A 122 22.56 6.64 -19.28
N ASP A 123 23.81 6.24 -19.12
CA ASP A 123 24.92 6.60 -19.96
C ASP A 123 24.47 6.38 -21.42
N VAL A 124 23.64 7.29 -21.91
CA VAL A 124 23.44 7.59 -23.31
C VAL A 124 24.56 8.57 -23.67
N SER A 125 25.79 8.18 -23.32
CA SER A 125 26.96 8.46 -24.15
C SER A 125 26.67 7.75 -25.47
N ILE A 126 25.90 8.42 -26.33
CA ILE A 126 25.94 8.18 -27.77
C ILE A 126 27.35 8.58 -28.18
N LYS A 127 28.28 7.63 -28.01
CA LYS A 127 29.50 7.53 -28.79
C LYS A 127 29.09 7.07 -30.19
N ASN A 128 28.61 8.00 -31.00
CA ASN A 128 28.72 7.93 -32.45
C ASN A 128 29.61 9.15 -32.80
N LYS A 129 30.93 9.05 -32.97
CA LYS A 129 31.69 8.28 -33.99
C LYS A 129 30.98 8.23 -35.33
#